data_AF-A0A7W9Q410-F1
#
_entry.id   AF-A0A7W9Q410-F1
#
_cell.length_a   1.000
_cell.length_b   1.000
_cell.length_c   1.000
_cell.angle_alpha   90.00
_cell.angle_beta   90.00
_cell.angle_gamma   90.00
#
_symmetry.space_group_name_H-M   'P 1'
#
loop_
_entity.id
_entity.type
_entity.pdbx_description
1 polymer ?
#
loop_
_entity_poly.entity_id
_entity_poly.type
_entity_poly.pdbx_seq_one_letter_code
_entity_poly.pdbx_strand_id
1 'polypeptide(L)'
;MVRSVHQLRQRAIKDLSVEDLRRLISQDVGLHWLLPVALDFLRETAPQEAATGWYDDDLLSAVLTRRESVWRDNPRLARHLDETVRMLTDLSSHIKREADSYRATLADLL
;
A
#
# COMPACT_ATOMS: atom_id res chain seq x y z
N MET A 1 -24.47 -12.51 11.08
CA MET A 1 -24.26 -11.31 11.92
C MET A 1 -22.77 -11.00 12.07
N VAL A 2 -22.11 -10.47 11.02
CA VAL A 2 -20.64 -10.22 11.02
C VAL A 2 -20.28 -8.78 10.58
N ARG A 3 -21.24 -8.01 10.06
CA ARG A 3 -20.99 -6.65 9.54
C ARG A 3 -20.49 -5.68 10.61
N SER A 4 -21.03 -5.76 11.84
CA SER A 4 -20.66 -4.84 12.93
C SER A 4 -19.23 -5.05 13.41
N VAL A 5 -18.76 -6.31 13.52
CA VAL A 5 -17.37 -6.62 13.90
C VAL A 5 -16.41 -6.20 12.80
N HIS A 6 -16.80 -6.38 11.53
CA HIS A 6 -15.95 -6.00 10.43
C HIS A 6 -15.78 -4.47 10.33
N GLN A 7 -16.86 -3.71 10.51
CA GLN A 7 -16.81 -2.24 10.57
C GLN A 7 -16.00 -1.73 11.78
N LEU A 8 -16.15 -2.35 12.96
CA LEU A 8 -15.37 -1.99 14.14
C LEU A 8 -13.87 -2.28 13.95
N ARG A 9 -13.52 -3.41 13.33
CA ARG A 9 -12.12 -3.73 12.97
C ARG A 9 -11.58 -2.75 11.95
N GLN A 10 -12.34 -2.43 10.90
CA GLN A 10 -11.92 -1.42 9.92
C GLN A 10 -11.70 -0.06 10.57
N ARG A 11 -12.57 0.36 11.50
CA ARG A 11 -12.41 1.61 12.24
C ARG A 11 -11.14 1.62 13.08
N ALA A 12 -10.92 0.57 13.88
CA ALA A 12 -9.70 0.44 14.68
C ALA A 12 -8.42 0.37 13.83
N ILE A 13 -8.49 -0.20 12.62
CA ILE A 13 -7.36 -0.24 11.67
C ILE A 13 -7.11 1.15 11.08
N LYS A 14 -8.15 1.93 10.79
CA LYS A 14 -8.01 3.32 10.31
C LYS A 14 -7.42 4.25 11.38
N ASP A 15 -7.58 3.91 12.65
CA ASP A 15 -6.99 4.64 13.78
C ASP A 15 -5.51 4.26 14.04
N LEU A 16 -4.94 3.30 13.30
CA LEU A 16 -3.52 2.94 13.41
C LEU A 16 -2.63 4.06 12.85
N SER A 17 -1.49 4.27 13.50
CA SER A 17 -0.45 5.14 12.96
C SER A 17 0.16 4.53 11.68
N VAL A 18 0.74 5.38 10.82
CA VAL A 18 1.50 4.94 9.64
C VAL A 18 2.62 3.98 10.03
N GLU A 19 3.29 4.24 11.17
CA GLU A 19 4.34 3.37 11.69
C GLU A 19 3.81 1.97 12.04
N ASP A 20 2.65 1.90 12.70
CA ASP A 20 2.02 0.63 13.09
C ASP A 20 1.53 -0.15 11.87
N LEU A 21 0.86 0.53 10.92
CA LEU A 21 0.43 -0.04 9.64
C LEU A 21 1.62 -0.66 8.90
N ARG A 22 2.70 0.11 8.75
CA ARG A 22 3.94 -0.36 8.13
C ARG A 22 4.52 -1.56 8.87
N ARG A 23 4.64 -1.49 10.20
CA ARG A 23 5.22 -2.56 11.02
C ARG A 23 4.45 -3.87 10.83
N LEU A 24 3.12 -3.82 10.85
CA LEU A 24 2.26 -4.99 10.68
C LEU A 24 2.31 -5.55 9.25
N ILE A 25 2.28 -4.68 8.23
CA ILE A 25 2.40 -5.10 6.83
C ILE A 25 3.76 -5.74 6.56
N SER A 26 4.85 -5.17 7.07
CA SER A 26 6.20 -5.72 6.95
C SER A 26 6.32 -7.13 7.54
N GLN A 27 5.51 -7.45 8.55
CA GLN A 27 5.45 -8.76 9.20
C GLN A 27 4.41 -9.72 8.57
N ASP A 28 3.82 -9.38 7.42
CA ASP A 28 2.75 -10.14 6.76
C ASP A 28 1.51 -10.36 7.66
N VAL A 29 1.27 -9.49 8.65
CA VAL A 29 0.14 -9.61 9.59
C VAL A 29 -1.09 -8.92 9.03
N GLY A 30 -2.19 -9.67 8.90
CA GLY A 30 -3.50 -9.07 8.59
C GLY A 30 -3.59 -8.38 7.23
N LEU A 31 -2.73 -8.74 6.26
CA LEU A 31 -2.61 -8.07 4.96
C LEU A 31 -3.95 -7.85 4.24
N HIS A 32 -4.87 -8.82 4.30
CA HIS A 32 -6.21 -8.69 3.71
C HIS A 32 -6.99 -7.46 4.22
N TRP A 33 -6.77 -7.05 5.47
CA TRP A 33 -7.44 -5.90 6.08
C TRP A 33 -6.57 -4.64 6.05
N LEU A 34 -5.25 -4.79 6.17
CA LEU A 34 -4.33 -3.66 6.25
C LEU A 34 -3.97 -3.08 4.88
N LEU A 35 -3.86 -3.91 3.83
CA LEU A 35 -3.50 -3.41 2.51
C LEU A 35 -4.52 -2.41 1.95
N PRO A 36 -5.84 -2.66 1.99
CA PRO A 36 -6.81 -1.64 1.56
C PRO A 36 -6.63 -0.30 2.28
N VAL A 37 -6.43 -0.34 3.60
CA VAL A 37 -6.28 0.89 4.42
C VAL A 37 -4.97 1.61 4.11
N ALA A 38 -3.86 0.89 4.01
CA ALA A 38 -2.58 1.47 3.63
C ALA A 38 -2.63 2.08 2.23
N LEU A 39 -3.25 1.39 1.28
CA LEU A 39 -3.39 1.86 -0.09
C LEU A 39 -4.30 3.08 -0.24
N ASP A 40 -5.39 3.15 0.53
CA ASP A 40 -6.25 4.33 0.62
C ASP A 40 -5.44 5.51 1.19
N PHE A 41 -4.72 5.29 2.30
CA PHE A 41 -3.86 6.31 2.91
C PHE A 41 -2.82 6.85 1.93
N LEU A 42 -2.06 5.98 1.25
CA LEU A 42 -1.06 6.39 0.26
C LEU A 42 -1.68 7.18 -0.91
N ARG A 43 -2.89 6.80 -1.35
CA ARG A 43 -3.61 7.50 -2.42
C ARG A 43 -4.08 8.88 -2.00
N GLU A 44 -4.57 9.01 -0.77
CA GLU A 44 -5.05 10.26 -0.20
C GLU A 44 -3.91 11.25 0.09
N THR A 45 -2.76 10.75 0.56
CA THR A 45 -1.59 11.60 0.86
C THR A 45 -0.75 11.93 -0.38
N ALA A 46 -0.78 11.10 -1.42
CA ALA A 46 0.01 11.28 -2.64
C ALA A 46 0.04 12.73 -3.21
N PRO A 47 -1.09 13.45 -3.36
CA PRO A 47 -1.05 14.82 -3.88
C PRO A 47 -0.37 15.83 -2.95
N GLN A 48 -0.54 15.65 -1.64
CA GLN A 48 0.06 16.51 -0.61
C GLN A 48 1.57 16.29 -0.56
N GLU A 49 2.01 15.03 -0.53
CA GLU A 49 3.42 14.65 -0.48
C GLU A 49 4.16 15.04 -1.77
N ALA A 50 3.49 14.92 -2.93
CA ALA A 50 4.03 15.41 -4.20
C ALA A 50 4.25 16.93 -4.19
N ALA A 51 3.43 17.69 -3.45
CA ALA A 51 3.59 19.14 -3.32
C ALA A 51 4.67 19.56 -2.32
N THR A 52 4.91 18.76 -1.27
CA THR A 52 5.94 19.03 -0.25
C THR A 52 7.31 18.49 -0.64
N GLY A 53 7.38 17.54 -1.58
CA GLY A 53 8.62 16.93 -2.05
C GLY A 53 9.25 15.95 -1.05
N TRP A 54 8.55 15.63 0.04
CA TRP A 54 8.95 14.60 0.99
C TRP A 54 7.82 13.58 1.04
N TYR A 55 8.11 12.39 0.54
CA TYR A 55 7.25 11.22 0.66
C TYR A 55 7.88 10.24 1.65
N ASP A 56 7.13 9.80 2.66
CA ASP A 56 7.57 8.73 3.55
C ASP A 56 7.53 7.38 2.82
N ASP A 57 8.63 7.07 2.14
CA ASP A 57 8.85 5.90 1.30
C ASP A 57 8.69 4.56 2.07
N ASP A 58 8.76 4.58 3.40
CA ASP A 58 8.80 3.39 4.25
C ASP A 58 7.51 2.55 4.19
N LEU A 59 6.33 3.19 4.20
CA LEU A 59 5.07 2.46 4.04
C LEU A 59 4.90 1.93 2.62
N LEU A 60 5.29 2.73 1.61
CA LEU A 60 5.21 2.31 0.22
C LEU A 60 6.15 1.14 -0.08
N SER A 61 7.38 1.15 0.44
CA SER A 61 8.31 0.04 0.34
C SER A 61 7.76 -1.22 1.01
N ALA A 62 7.20 -1.10 2.23
CA ALA A 62 6.59 -2.23 2.92
C ALA A 62 5.48 -2.89 2.10
N VAL A 63 4.70 -2.09 1.36
CA VAL A 63 3.65 -2.58 0.47
C VAL A 63 4.23 -3.16 -0.82
N LEU A 64 5.07 -2.44 -1.56
CA LEU A 64 5.65 -2.87 -2.84
C LEU A 64 6.44 -4.19 -2.74
N THR A 65 7.07 -4.43 -1.60
CA THR A 65 7.89 -5.62 -1.35
C THR A 65 7.07 -6.85 -0.91
N ARG A 66 5.74 -6.74 -0.81
CA ARG A 66 4.89 -7.90 -0.47
C ARG A 66 4.95 -8.96 -1.56
N ARG A 67 4.88 -10.22 -1.13
CA ARG A 67 4.93 -11.40 -2.00
C ARG A 67 3.89 -11.29 -3.12
N GLU A 68 4.29 -11.69 -4.33
CA GLU A 68 3.46 -11.73 -5.53
C GLU A 68 2.09 -12.39 -5.30
N SER A 69 2.04 -13.49 -4.55
CA SER A 69 0.80 -14.22 -4.25
C SER A 69 -0.27 -13.32 -3.61
N VAL A 70 0.12 -12.38 -2.74
CA VAL A 70 -0.80 -11.45 -2.07
C VAL A 70 -1.54 -10.58 -3.08
N TRP A 71 -0.81 -10.16 -4.12
CA TRP A 71 -1.33 -9.32 -5.20
C TRP A 71 -2.15 -10.11 -6.21
N ARG A 72 -1.72 -11.33 -6.55
CA ARG A 72 -2.51 -12.23 -7.41
C ARG A 72 -3.84 -12.64 -6.78
N ASP A 73 -3.85 -12.83 -5.46
CA ASP A 73 -5.08 -13.10 -4.71
C ASP A 73 -6.00 -11.86 -4.64
N ASN A 74 -5.46 -10.66 -4.84
CA ASN A 74 -6.20 -9.40 -4.79
C ASN A 74 -5.85 -8.45 -5.96
N PRO A 75 -6.18 -8.80 -7.22
CA PRO A 75 -5.76 -8.02 -8.40
C PRO A 75 -6.25 -6.58 -8.41
N ARG A 76 -7.38 -6.31 -7.75
CA ARG A 76 -7.92 -4.94 -7.61
C ARG A 76 -7.00 -4.06 -6.76
N LEU A 77 -6.48 -4.61 -5.66
CA LEU A 77 -5.54 -3.88 -4.80
C LEU A 77 -4.20 -3.68 -5.51
N ALA A 78 -3.79 -4.63 -6.35
CA ALA A 78 -2.58 -4.50 -7.16
C ALA A 78 -2.66 -3.30 -8.12
N ARG A 79 -3.76 -3.19 -8.88
CA ARG A 79 -3.98 -2.04 -9.77
C ARG A 79 -4.10 -0.73 -9.00
N HIS A 80 -4.79 -0.73 -7.87
CA HIS A 80 -4.88 0.46 -7.02
C HIS A 80 -3.50 0.95 -6.58
N LEU A 81 -2.61 0.06 -6.16
CA LEU A 81 -1.22 0.42 -5.84
C LEU A 81 -0.49 0.99 -7.04
N ASP A 82 -0.57 0.35 -8.21
CA ASP A 82 0.11 0.84 -9.41
C ASP A 82 -0.36 2.25 -9.81
N GLU A 83 -1.67 2.49 -9.77
CA GLU A 83 -2.23 3.82 -10.00
C GLU A 83 -1.73 4.86 -8.98
N THR A 84 -1.70 4.51 -7.69
CA THR A 84 -1.15 5.38 -6.64
C THR A 84 0.31 5.72 -6.91
N VAL A 85 1.14 4.73 -7.24
CA VAL A 85 2.57 4.94 -7.55
C VAL A 85 2.76 5.84 -8.78
N ARG A 86 1.88 5.76 -9.79
CA ARG A 86 1.93 6.65 -10.97
C ARG A 86 1.60 8.10 -10.65
N MET A 87 0.87 8.37 -9.56
CA MET A 87 0.56 9.74 -9.13
C MET A 87 1.70 10.40 -8.37
N LEU A 88 2.61 9.61 -7.80
CA LEU A 88 3.74 10.11 -7.03
C LEU A 88 4.83 10.64 -7.95
N THR A 89 5.20 11.90 -7.76
CA THR A 89 6.35 12.52 -8.42
C THR A 89 7.58 12.43 -7.50
N ASP A 90 8.77 12.45 -8.09
CA ASP A 90 10.05 12.55 -7.35
C ASP A 90 10.37 11.42 -6.35
N LEU A 91 9.85 10.22 -6.60
CA LEU A 91 10.19 9.01 -5.84
C LEU A 91 11.71 8.79 -5.76
N SER A 92 12.19 8.33 -4.59
CA SER A 92 13.60 7.97 -4.41
C SER A 92 14.02 6.86 -5.37
N SER A 93 15.32 6.79 -5.68
CA SER A 93 15.86 5.74 -6.56
C SER A 93 15.62 4.33 -6.02
N HIS A 94 15.45 4.17 -4.70
CA HIS A 94 15.12 2.88 -4.10
C HIS A 94 13.69 2.47 -4.42
N ILE A 95 12.71 3.35 -4.18
CA ILE A 95 11.30 3.07 -4.46
C ILE A 95 11.05 2.87 -5.95
N LYS A 96 11.71 3.64 -6.82
CA LYS A 96 11.62 3.41 -8.27
C LYS A 96 11.98 1.97 -8.65
N ARG A 97 13.06 1.42 -8.09
CA ARG A 97 13.46 0.02 -8.33
C ARG A 97 12.42 -0.98 -7.80
N GLU A 98 11.84 -0.72 -6.64
CA GLU A 98 10.83 -1.60 -6.05
C GLU A 98 9.53 -1.58 -6.87
N ALA A 99 9.10 -0.40 -7.31
CA ALA A 99 7.94 -0.22 -8.19
C ALA A 99 8.15 -0.91 -9.54
N ASP A 100 9.33 -0.81 -10.13
CA ASP A 100 9.66 -1.48 -11.39
C ASP A 100 9.70 -3.00 -11.22
N SER A 101 10.30 -3.49 -10.13
CA SER A 101 10.31 -4.92 -9.79
C SER A 101 8.89 -5.48 -9.58
N TYR A 102 8.06 -4.72 -8.85
CA TYR A 102 6.66 -5.02 -8.62
C TYR A 102 5.88 -5.13 -9.95
N ARG A 103 6.03 -4.13 -10.82
CA ARG A 103 5.40 -4.12 -12.16
C ARG A 103 5.87 -5.25 -13.05
N ALA A 104 7.18 -5.54 -13.06
CA ALA A 104 7.74 -6.63 -13.85
C ALA A 104 7.21 -8.00 -13.39
N THR A 105 7.08 -8.20 -12.08
CA THR A 105 6.56 -9.44 -11.48
C THR A 105 5.07 -9.64 -11.80
N LEU A 106 4.31 -8.55 -11.90
CA LEU A 106 2.86 -8.56 -12.13
C LEU A 106 2.47 -8.06 -13.53
N ALA A 107 3.37 -8.15 -14.51
CA ALA A 107 3.16 -7.58 -15.85
C ALA A 107 1.98 -8.21 -16.60
N ASP A 108 1.60 -9.44 -16.26
CA ASP A 108 0.42 -10.12 -16.81
C ASP A 108 -0.90 -9.69 -16.13
N LEU A 109 -0.81 -9.02 -14.98
CA LEU A 109 -1.94 -8.65 -14.12
C LEU A 109 -2.31 -7.16 -14.21
N LEU A 110 -1.32 -6.29 -14.41
CA LEU A 110 -1.39 -4.82 -14.43
C LEU A 110 -1.56 -4.30 -15.86
#